data_AF-A0A7S1Y606-F1
#
_entry.id   AF-A0A7S1Y606-F1
#
_cell.length_a   1.000
_cell.length_b   1.000
_cell.length_c   1.000
_cell.angle_alpha   90.00
_cell.angle_beta   90.00
_cell.angle_gamma   90.00
#
_symmetry.space_group_name_H-M   'P 1'
#
loop_
_entity.id
_entity.type
_entity.pdbx_description
1 polymer ?
#
loop_
_entity_poly.entity_id
_entity_poly.type
_entity_poly.pdbx_seq_one_letter_code
_entity_poly.pdbx_strand_id
1 'polypeptide(L)'
;RNGENKWYNTYEIHSIDESNEDVTLKAKRAISAGEELYTSYNLCKDCGSNRKSGYGTPEIFRDYGFVESYPQRWFFGKRLKFEVDEVPVVDDDDTSQDDDGKDETATAPAATKLQLTWLDKTIPSKKSLRRLALQLERLNEFQMYELESADDDIPLHELELVRQFHNATVTAMELALASSGYKSHCDHHHEGDERQADVCVISRRYDDLSFHPDDLHYSGASTCDDTVSLSFDGFIDLETVESHYQLMLYSEHAHTGDLCFFINGILQICESYRPHYHEMVVHYTARFLPEIKRVLWVGGGDSMLLHEILKYPTLEFAVGLEIHQVVSPWRSIRWMQPHFDN
;
A
#
# COMPACT_ATOMS: atom_id res chain seq x y z
N ARG A 1 -16.91 32.53 22.75
CA ARG A 1 -17.03 31.11 23.20
C ARG A 1 -17.15 30.23 21.96
N ASN A 2 -16.44 29.10 21.98
CA ASN A 2 -16.43 27.99 21.01
C ASN A 2 -15.58 28.21 19.75
N GLY A 3 -14.34 27.76 19.82
CA GLY A 3 -13.56 27.42 18.64
C GLY A 3 -14.03 26.08 18.07
N GLU A 4 -14.32 26.06 16.78
CA GLU A 4 -15.06 25.01 16.09
C GLU A 4 -14.10 24.01 15.43
N ASN A 5 -14.13 22.74 15.86
CA ASN A 5 -13.75 21.63 14.97
C ASN A 5 -14.80 21.62 13.85
N LYS A 6 -14.45 22.09 12.64
CA LYS A 6 -15.43 22.34 11.58
C LYS A 6 -16.20 21.09 11.14
N TRP A 7 -15.57 19.92 11.20
CA TRP A 7 -16.16 18.71 10.63
C TRP A 7 -16.78 17.80 11.69
N TYR A 8 -16.06 17.38 12.72
CA TYR A 8 -16.64 16.46 13.72
C TYR A 8 -17.54 17.14 14.75
N ASN A 9 -18.84 17.23 14.43
CA ASN A 9 -19.83 18.00 15.19
C ASN A 9 -20.88 17.15 15.91
N THR A 10 -20.90 15.83 15.75
CA THR A 10 -21.83 14.91 16.44
C THR A 10 -21.13 13.79 17.23
N TYR A 11 -21.81 13.26 18.24
CA TYR A 11 -21.51 11.97 18.85
C TYR A 11 -22.77 11.11 18.89
N GLU A 12 -22.59 9.85 18.51
CA GLU A 12 -23.64 8.84 18.56
C GLU A 12 -23.75 8.25 19.97
N ILE A 13 -24.97 8.12 20.48
CA ILE A 13 -25.24 7.59 21.82
C ILE A 13 -25.59 6.11 21.77
N HIS A 14 -26.28 5.69 20.71
CA HIS A 14 -26.82 4.34 20.50
C HIS A 14 -26.58 3.91 19.04
N SER A 15 -26.09 2.69 18.84
CA SER A 15 -25.85 2.12 17.51
C SER A 15 -27.12 1.54 16.90
N ILE A 16 -27.17 1.57 15.56
CA ILE A 16 -28.28 1.04 14.74
C ILE A 16 -28.53 -0.47 14.96
N ASP A 17 -27.51 -1.22 15.42
CA ASP A 17 -27.56 -2.68 15.46
C ASP A 17 -28.08 -3.28 16.78
N GLU A 18 -28.26 -2.50 17.85
CA GLU A 18 -28.59 -3.06 19.18
C GLU A 18 -30.06 -2.95 19.60
N SER A 19 -30.89 -2.11 18.96
CA SER A 19 -32.30 -2.00 19.30
C SER A 19 -33.14 -1.44 18.16
N ASN A 20 -34.43 -1.81 18.11
CA ASN A 20 -35.46 -1.24 17.21
C ASN A 20 -35.81 0.23 17.59
N GLU A 21 -34.84 0.98 18.11
CA GLU A 21 -34.99 2.33 18.66
C GLU A 21 -34.46 3.38 17.68
N ASP A 22 -34.94 4.60 17.83
CA ASP A 22 -34.51 5.73 17.01
C ASP A 22 -33.04 6.08 17.27
N VAL A 23 -32.28 6.30 16.19
CA VAL A 23 -30.89 6.75 16.27
C VAL A 23 -30.84 8.12 16.94
N THR A 24 -30.23 8.16 18.13
CA THR A 24 -30.07 9.40 18.89
C THR A 24 -28.65 9.94 18.76
N LEU A 25 -28.52 11.08 18.08
CA LEU A 25 -27.29 11.85 17.96
C LEU A 25 -27.30 13.03 18.93
N LYS A 26 -26.15 13.34 19.53
CA LYS A 26 -25.96 14.60 20.27
C LYS A 26 -24.86 15.43 19.62
N ALA A 27 -25.10 16.73 19.54
CA ALA A 27 -24.11 17.66 19.04
C ALA A 27 -22.93 17.78 20.03
N LYS A 28 -21.70 17.76 19.51
CA LYS A 28 -20.47 18.03 20.28
C LYS A 28 -20.23 19.52 20.50
N ARG A 29 -20.77 20.36 19.62
CA ARG A 29 -20.74 21.82 19.69
C ARG A 29 -22.04 22.42 19.17
N ALA A 30 -22.16 23.74 19.23
CA ALA A 30 -23.23 24.43 18.53
C ALA A 30 -23.08 24.19 17.02
N ILE A 31 -24.19 23.87 16.35
CA ILE A 31 -24.26 23.59 14.91
C ILE A 31 -25.09 24.71 14.29
N SER A 32 -24.53 25.40 13.30
CA SER A 32 -25.21 26.52 12.66
C SER A 32 -26.33 26.05 11.74
N ALA A 33 -27.35 26.89 11.53
CA ALA A 33 -28.42 26.57 10.58
C ALA A 33 -27.83 26.42 9.17
N GLY A 34 -28.05 25.24 8.55
CA GLY A 34 -27.51 24.91 7.22
C GLY A 34 -26.16 24.18 7.24
N GLU A 35 -25.57 23.95 8.42
CA GLU A 35 -24.38 23.12 8.59
C GLU A 35 -24.73 21.62 8.51
N GLU A 36 -23.92 20.83 7.81
CA GLU A 36 -24.10 19.38 7.71
C GLU A 36 -23.73 18.68 9.03
N LEU A 37 -24.47 17.65 9.40
CA LEU A 37 -24.14 16.78 10.53
C LEU A 37 -23.09 15.77 10.08
N TYR A 38 -21.98 15.65 10.81
CA TYR A 38 -20.89 14.76 10.45
C TYR A 38 -20.39 13.94 11.65
N THR A 39 -20.49 12.62 11.48
CA THR A 39 -19.97 11.58 12.38
C THR A 39 -18.81 10.87 11.68
N SER A 40 -17.66 10.75 12.34
CA SER A 40 -16.53 9.95 11.81
C SER A 40 -16.87 8.45 11.78
N TYR A 41 -16.51 7.79 10.68
CA TYR A 41 -16.69 6.33 10.51
C TYR A 41 -15.75 5.51 11.41
N ASN A 42 -14.69 6.14 11.91
CA ASN A 42 -13.63 5.53 12.72
C ASN A 42 -13.79 5.74 14.24
N LEU A 43 -14.73 6.60 14.66
CA LEU A 43 -14.95 6.97 16.07
C LEU A 43 -16.27 6.47 16.66
N CYS A 44 -16.99 5.62 15.95
CA CYS A 44 -18.18 4.98 16.48
C CYS A 44 -17.84 4.00 17.63
N LYS A 45 -18.76 3.97 18.59
CA LYS A 45 -18.60 3.21 19.84
C LYS A 45 -18.67 1.70 19.59
N ASP A 46 -19.48 1.29 18.62
CA ASP A 46 -19.95 -0.09 18.44
C ASP A 46 -19.68 -0.68 17.04
N CYS A 47 -18.89 -0.05 16.15
CA CYS A 47 -18.68 -0.56 14.79
C CYS A 47 -17.77 -1.81 14.66
N GLY A 48 -17.89 -2.76 15.57
CA GLY A 48 -17.10 -3.98 15.60
C GLY A 48 -15.68 -3.74 16.10
N SER A 49 -15.14 -4.75 16.78
CA SER A 49 -13.81 -4.74 17.41
C SER A 49 -12.66 -4.45 16.44
N ASN A 50 -12.82 -4.76 15.15
CA ASN A 50 -11.77 -4.60 14.14
C ASN A 50 -11.53 -3.14 13.72
N ARG A 51 -12.53 -2.24 13.86
CA ARG A 51 -12.37 -0.83 13.46
C ARG A 51 -11.56 0.01 14.45
N LYS A 52 -11.35 -0.48 15.68
CA LYS A 52 -10.65 0.26 16.73
C LYS A 52 -9.12 0.18 16.66
N SER A 53 -8.52 -0.82 16.01
CA SER A 53 -7.08 -1.11 16.15
C SER A 53 -6.26 -1.15 14.84
N GLY A 54 -6.92 -1.12 13.69
CA GLY A 54 -6.26 -1.19 12.38
C GLY A 54 -7.15 -0.78 11.20
N TYR A 55 -8.13 0.09 11.42
CA TYR A 55 -9.02 0.61 10.38
C TYR A 55 -9.02 2.13 10.44
N GLY A 56 -8.61 2.77 9.36
CA GLY A 56 -8.41 4.21 9.25
C GLY A 56 -8.81 4.75 7.88
N THR A 57 -8.31 5.94 7.57
CA THR A 57 -8.62 6.65 6.33
C THR A 57 -8.23 5.86 5.06
N PRO A 58 -7.09 5.14 4.99
CA PRO A 58 -6.79 4.28 3.84
C PRO A 58 -7.79 3.14 3.64
N GLU A 59 -8.22 2.48 4.70
CA GLU A 59 -9.20 1.39 4.62
C GLU A 59 -10.57 1.90 4.21
N ILE A 60 -10.97 3.08 4.67
CA ILE A 60 -12.24 3.71 4.26
C ILE A 60 -12.21 4.11 2.79
N PHE A 61 -11.09 4.68 2.33
CA PHE A 61 -10.92 5.00 0.91
C PHE A 61 -11.03 3.73 0.05
N ARG A 62 -10.37 2.64 0.44
CA ARG A 62 -10.42 1.35 -0.26
C ARG A 62 -11.83 0.76 -0.30
N ASP A 63 -12.53 0.75 0.84
CA ASP A 63 -13.79 0.01 0.98
C ASP A 63 -15.01 0.82 0.52
N TYR A 64 -14.96 2.16 0.64
CA TYR A 64 -16.09 3.05 0.38
C TYR A 64 -15.85 4.10 -0.70
N GLY A 65 -14.62 4.27 -1.17
CA GLY A 65 -14.30 5.17 -2.28
C GLY A 65 -14.36 6.66 -1.95
N PHE A 66 -14.19 7.04 -0.67
CA PHE A 66 -14.10 8.45 -0.26
C PHE A 66 -13.02 8.69 0.78
N VAL A 67 -12.54 9.93 0.85
CA VAL A 67 -11.60 10.37 1.89
C VAL A 67 -12.39 11.08 2.98
N GLU A 68 -12.29 10.58 4.21
CA GLU A 68 -12.96 11.22 5.35
C GLU A 68 -12.50 12.66 5.56
N SER A 69 -13.43 13.51 6.01
CA SER A 69 -13.06 14.77 6.65
C SER A 69 -12.49 14.50 8.05
N TYR A 70 -11.99 15.52 8.74
CA TYR A 70 -11.38 15.33 10.05
C TYR A 70 -12.39 14.89 11.13
N PRO A 71 -12.00 14.01 12.06
CA PRO A 71 -10.66 13.44 12.23
C PRO A 71 -10.34 12.29 11.26
N GLN A 72 -9.08 12.22 10.84
CA GLN A 72 -8.53 11.17 9.98
C GLN A 72 -7.56 10.30 10.77
N ARG A 73 -7.60 8.99 10.56
CA ARG A 73 -6.75 8.02 11.28
C ARG A 73 -5.81 7.30 10.33
N TRP A 74 -4.54 7.23 10.70
CA TRP A 74 -3.48 6.73 9.84
C TRP A 74 -2.69 5.59 10.51
N PHE A 75 -2.49 4.50 9.76
CA PHE A 75 -1.73 3.33 10.17
C PHE A 75 -0.61 3.04 9.17
N PHE A 76 0.62 3.39 9.53
CA PHE A 76 1.82 3.12 8.73
C PHE A 76 2.57 1.93 9.34
N GLY A 77 2.06 0.73 9.06
CA GLY A 77 2.57 -0.51 9.64
C GLY A 77 2.25 -0.65 11.13
N LYS A 78 2.97 -1.54 11.82
CA LYS A 78 2.63 -1.92 13.21
C LYS A 78 2.97 -0.86 14.26
N ARG A 79 3.89 0.06 13.97
CA ARG A 79 4.55 0.94 14.97
C ARG A 79 4.34 2.43 14.76
N LEU A 80 3.60 2.84 13.74
CA LEU A 80 3.38 4.24 13.42
C LEU A 80 1.88 4.44 13.20
N LYS A 81 1.20 4.91 14.23
CA LYS A 81 -0.26 5.06 14.26
C LYS A 81 -0.62 6.39 14.90
N PHE A 82 -1.39 7.20 14.21
CA PHE A 82 -1.77 8.52 14.68
C PHE A 82 -3.11 8.97 14.10
N GLU A 83 -3.69 9.96 14.75
CA GLU A 83 -4.92 10.63 14.33
C GLU A 83 -4.62 12.10 14.08
N VAL A 84 -5.22 12.67 13.05
CA VAL A 84 -5.16 14.09 12.71
C VAL A 84 -6.56 14.66 12.86
N ASP A 85 -6.69 15.73 13.64
CA ASP A 85 -7.94 16.44 13.85
C ASP A 85 -7.75 17.94 13.61
N GLU A 86 -8.83 18.64 13.27
CA GLU A 86 -8.85 20.09 13.13
C GLU A 86 -9.36 20.72 14.43
N VAL A 87 -8.48 21.41 15.15
CA VAL A 87 -8.78 22.02 16.47
C VAL A 87 -8.70 23.55 16.41
N PRO A 88 -9.44 24.27 17.24
CA PRO A 88 -9.32 25.72 17.30
C PRO A 88 -7.96 26.18 17.85
N VAL A 89 -7.44 27.28 17.32
CA VAL A 89 -6.28 27.97 17.88
C VAL A 89 -6.74 28.71 19.14
N VAL A 90 -6.26 28.25 20.29
CA VAL A 90 -6.37 28.98 21.55
C VAL A 90 -5.07 29.75 21.71
N ASP A 91 -5.13 31.08 21.68
CA ASP A 91 -3.98 31.93 21.98
C ASP A 91 -3.62 31.76 23.47
N ASP A 92 -2.48 31.12 23.73
CA ASP A 92 -2.04 30.71 25.08
C ASP A 92 -1.39 31.86 25.88
N ASP A 93 -1.70 33.12 25.55
CA ASP A 93 -1.00 34.30 26.12
C ASP A 93 -1.89 35.18 27.02
N ASP A 94 -3.03 34.68 27.49
CA ASP A 94 -3.88 35.41 28.43
C ASP A 94 -3.88 34.78 29.84
N THR A 95 -2.73 34.88 30.51
CA THR A 95 -2.72 34.96 31.97
C THR A 95 -2.95 36.40 32.41
N SER A 96 -4.14 36.94 32.16
CA SER A 96 -4.65 38.05 32.96
C SER A 96 -6.04 37.68 33.49
N GLN A 97 -6.10 37.49 34.81
CA GLN A 97 -7.33 37.72 35.54
C GLN A 97 -7.70 39.18 35.29
N ASP A 98 -8.89 39.45 34.76
CA ASP A 98 -9.74 40.48 35.32
C ASP A 98 -11.21 40.33 34.87
N ASP A 99 -12.04 40.67 35.84
CA ASP A 99 -13.50 40.68 35.90
C ASP A 99 -14.06 41.85 35.08
N ASP A 100 -15.05 41.60 34.22
CA ASP A 100 -16.26 42.42 34.03
C ASP A 100 -16.88 42.20 32.64
N GLY A 101 -18.18 41.88 32.64
CA GLY A 101 -18.95 41.70 31.42
C GLY A 101 -19.25 43.01 30.70
N LYS A 102 -19.09 43.02 29.37
CA LYS A 102 -20.04 43.59 28.38
C LYS A 102 -19.60 43.41 26.91
N ASP A 103 -20.64 43.30 26.09
CA ASP A 103 -20.76 43.46 24.62
C ASP A 103 -20.05 42.48 23.68
N GLU A 104 -20.81 41.43 23.32
CA GLU A 104 -20.60 40.59 22.15
C GLU A 104 -20.99 41.36 20.87
N THR A 105 -20.01 42.04 20.26
CA THR A 105 -20.10 42.44 18.85
C THR A 105 -19.29 41.45 18.02
N ALA A 106 -19.98 40.86 17.03
CA ALA A 106 -19.51 39.78 16.18
C ALA A 106 -18.23 40.17 15.42
N THR A 107 -17.14 39.44 15.68
CA THR A 107 -15.88 39.62 14.96
C THR A 107 -15.30 38.24 14.58
N ALA A 108 -15.16 38.01 13.28
CA ALA A 108 -14.40 36.99 12.51
C ALA A 108 -14.29 35.51 13.01
N PRO A 109 -14.30 34.51 12.10
CA PRO A 109 -14.11 33.11 12.47
C PRO A 109 -12.71 32.89 13.10
N ALA A 110 -12.67 32.25 14.26
CA ALA A 110 -11.44 31.88 14.95
C ALA A 110 -10.62 30.93 14.06
N ALA A 111 -9.30 31.16 13.97
CA ALA A 111 -8.40 30.31 13.20
C ALA A 111 -8.41 28.88 13.76
N THR A 112 -8.41 27.88 12.87
CA THR A 112 -8.27 26.46 13.21
C THR A 112 -6.89 25.97 12.79
N LYS A 113 -6.36 24.94 13.48
CA LYS A 113 -5.10 24.28 13.16
C LYS A 113 -5.28 22.77 13.14
N LEU A 114 -4.50 22.09 12.32
CA LEU A 114 -4.41 20.63 12.36
C LEU A 114 -3.54 20.21 13.55
N GLN A 115 -4.05 19.28 14.36
CA GLN A 115 -3.36 18.70 15.49
C GLN A 115 -3.24 17.19 15.30
N LEU A 116 -2.02 16.68 15.53
CA LEU A 116 -1.74 15.26 15.50
C LEU A 116 -1.73 14.67 16.91
N THR A 117 -2.39 13.53 17.07
CA THR A 117 -2.39 12.72 18.30
C THR A 117 -1.83 11.34 18.00
N TRP A 118 -0.73 10.96 18.67
CA TRP A 118 -0.18 9.61 18.58
C TRP A 118 -1.09 8.61 19.29
N LEU A 119 -1.44 7.51 18.60
CA LEU A 119 -2.30 6.46 19.18
C LEU A 119 -1.52 5.53 20.13
N ASP A 120 -0.21 5.37 19.88
CA ASP A 120 0.70 4.67 20.77
C ASP A 120 1.28 5.62 21.82
N LYS A 121 1.46 5.11 23.06
CA LYS A 121 2.02 5.90 24.17
C LYS A 121 3.49 6.26 24.00
N THR A 122 4.18 5.61 23.07
CA THR A 122 5.61 5.81 22.81
C THR A 122 5.80 6.55 21.50
N ILE A 123 6.65 7.57 21.51
CA ILE A 123 7.08 8.27 20.30
C ILE A 123 7.67 7.25 19.31
N PRO A 124 7.35 7.33 18.00
CA PRO A 124 7.86 6.40 17.01
C PRO A 124 9.39 6.37 16.95
N SER A 125 9.95 5.22 16.59
CA SER A 125 11.41 5.08 16.45
C SER A 125 11.98 5.96 15.33
N LYS A 126 13.23 6.43 15.47
CA LYS A 126 13.93 7.19 14.40
C LYS A 126 13.93 6.44 13.06
N LYS A 127 14.00 5.11 13.07
CA LYS A 127 13.93 4.27 11.86
C LYS A 127 12.55 4.38 11.19
N SER A 128 11.47 4.35 11.97
CA SER A 128 10.10 4.51 11.47
C SER A 128 9.89 5.90 10.88
N LEU A 129 10.36 6.95 11.57
CA LEU A 129 10.27 8.33 11.08
C LEU A 129 11.10 8.56 9.81
N ARG A 130 12.29 7.95 9.72
CA ARG A 130 13.09 7.97 8.47
C ARG A 130 12.35 7.32 7.30
N ARG A 131 11.70 6.17 7.51
CA ARG A 131 10.89 5.51 6.47
C ARG A 131 9.72 6.40 6.05
N LEU A 132 9.07 7.06 7.01
CA LEU A 132 7.99 8.01 6.73
C LEU A 132 8.48 9.19 5.89
N ALA A 133 9.65 9.76 6.20
CA ALA A 133 10.26 10.85 5.44
C ALA A 133 10.61 10.45 4.00
N LEU A 134 11.21 9.28 3.79
CA LEU A 134 11.49 8.75 2.45
C LEU A 134 10.20 8.50 1.65
N GLN A 135 9.16 8.02 2.32
CA GLN A 135 7.86 7.81 1.68
C GLN A 135 7.19 9.13 1.29
N LEU A 136 7.29 10.16 2.12
CA LEU A 136 6.80 11.51 1.82
C LEU A 136 7.50 12.09 0.59
N GLU A 137 8.84 11.97 0.52
CA GLU A 137 9.62 12.40 -0.65
C GLU A 137 9.14 11.70 -1.93
N ARG A 138 8.94 10.36 -1.87
CA ARG A 138 8.41 9.58 -2.99
C ARG A 138 7.01 10.05 -3.43
N LEU A 139 6.13 10.40 -2.48
CA LEU A 139 4.77 10.87 -2.80
C LEU A 139 4.79 12.26 -3.42
N ASN A 140 5.68 13.14 -2.98
CA ASN A 140 5.85 14.47 -3.57
C ASN A 140 6.40 14.38 -4.99
N GLU A 141 7.33 13.46 -5.26
CA GLU A 141 7.77 13.18 -6.63
C GLU A 141 6.63 12.66 -7.50
N PHE A 142 5.84 11.69 -7.00
CA PHE A 142 4.70 11.12 -7.73
C PHE A 142 3.68 12.18 -8.19
N GLN A 143 3.40 13.17 -7.33
CA GLN A 143 2.48 14.27 -7.64
C GLN A 143 2.89 15.03 -8.90
N MET A 144 4.18 15.35 -9.02
CA MET A 144 4.72 16.14 -10.14
C MET A 144 4.65 15.41 -11.49
N TYR A 145 4.67 14.08 -11.51
CA TYR A 145 4.80 13.31 -12.75
C TYR A 145 3.54 12.59 -13.20
N GLU A 146 2.70 12.12 -12.27
CA GLU A 146 1.60 11.20 -12.62
C GLU A 146 0.20 11.74 -12.28
N LEU A 147 0.06 12.60 -11.25
CA LEU A 147 -1.24 13.15 -10.86
C LEU A 147 -1.65 14.40 -11.66
N GLU A 148 -0.67 15.19 -12.10
CA GLU A 148 -0.92 16.41 -12.88
C GLU A 148 -1.13 16.11 -14.37
N SER A 149 -0.54 15.04 -14.89
CA SER A 149 -0.66 14.59 -16.29
C SER A 149 -1.33 13.22 -16.39
N ALA A 150 -2.46 13.06 -15.72
CA ALA A 150 -3.26 11.84 -15.78
C ALA A 150 -3.88 11.65 -17.17
N ASP A 151 -4.10 10.39 -17.57
CA ASP A 151 -4.73 10.02 -18.84
C ASP A 151 -6.18 10.53 -18.91
N ASP A 152 -6.60 10.99 -20.10
CA ASP A 152 -7.95 11.51 -20.36
C ASP A 152 -9.04 10.44 -20.19
N ASP A 153 -8.67 9.16 -20.24
CA ASP A 153 -9.59 8.02 -20.05
C ASP A 153 -10.02 7.83 -18.58
N ILE A 154 -9.35 8.48 -17.62
CA ILE A 154 -9.69 8.36 -16.19
C ILE A 154 -10.87 9.29 -15.86
N PRO A 155 -11.98 8.77 -15.29
CA PRO A 155 -13.10 9.61 -14.88
C PRO A 155 -12.65 10.72 -13.92
N LEU A 156 -13.04 11.97 -14.21
CA LEU A 156 -12.63 13.15 -13.42
C LEU A 156 -12.89 13.00 -11.92
N HIS A 157 -14.00 12.36 -11.54
CA HIS A 157 -14.35 12.16 -10.14
C HIS A 157 -13.41 11.16 -9.43
N GLU A 158 -12.98 10.10 -10.13
CA GLU A 158 -12.00 9.14 -9.59
C GLU A 158 -10.63 9.80 -9.46
N LEU A 159 -10.22 10.57 -10.46
CA LEU A 159 -8.96 11.31 -10.42
C LEU A 159 -8.93 12.32 -9.26
N GLU A 160 -10.04 13.03 -9.02
CA GLU A 160 -10.16 13.97 -7.91
C GLU A 160 -10.10 13.26 -6.55
N LEU A 161 -10.75 12.09 -6.42
CA LEU A 161 -10.66 11.27 -5.22
C LEU A 161 -9.23 10.78 -4.95
N VAL A 162 -8.50 10.37 -5.99
CA VAL A 162 -7.09 9.99 -5.87
C VAL A 162 -6.24 11.18 -5.41
N ARG A 163 -6.44 12.37 -5.97
CA ARG A 163 -5.76 13.60 -5.55
C ARG A 163 -6.08 13.97 -4.11
N GLN A 164 -7.36 13.86 -3.72
CA GLN A 164 -7.79 14.11 -2.36
C GLN A 164 -7.10 13.16 -1.37
N PHE A 165 -7.01 11.87 -1.71
CA PHE A 165 -6.37 10.88 -0.85
C PHE A 165 -4.85 11.10 -0.76
N HIS A 166 -4.21 11.44 -1.89
CA HIS A 166 -2.80 11.80 -1.93
C HIS A 166 -2.50 13.00 -1.02
N ASN A 167 -3.25 14.09 -1.17
CA ASN A 167 -3.11 15.31 -0.35
C ASN A 167 -3.31 15.02 1.14
N ALA A 168 -4.32 14.22 1.50
CA ALA A 168 -4.57 13.82 2.88
C ALA A 168 -3.40 13.01 3.45
N THR A 169 -2.84 12.10 2.65
CA THR A 169 -1.69 11.26 3.02
C THR A 169 -0.43 12.11 3.24
N VAL A 170 -0.12 13.02 2.31
CA VAL A 170 1.02 13.94 2.41
C VAL A 170 0.91 14.81 3.66
N THR A 171 -0.25 15.44 3.86
CA THR A 171 -0.53 16.29 5.03
C THR A 171 -0.34 15.51 6.34
N ALA A 172 -0.86 14.28 6.40
CA ALA A 172 -0.72 13.42 7.57
C ALA A 172 0.75 13.07 7.87
N MET A 173 1.54 12.74 6.84
CA MET A 173 2.97 12.44 6.98
C MET A 173 3.79 13.65 7.42
N GLU A 174 3.52 14.83 6.84
CA GLU A 174 4.19 16.08 7.21
C GLU A 174 3.94 16.44 8.68
N LEU A 175 2.67 16.37 9.13
CA LEU A 175 2.31 16.60 10.53
C LEU A 175 2.97 15.60 11.48
N ALA A 176 3.08 14.33 11.08
CA ALA A 176 3.76 13.29 11.86
C ALA A 176 5.26 13.58 12.03
N LEU A 177 5.94 13.98 10.96
CA LEU A 177 7.35 14.36 11.01
C LEU A 177 7.55 15.62 11.86
N ALA A 178 6.74 16.65 11.63
CA ALA A 178 6.80 17.91 12.37
C ALA A 178 6.56 17.73 13.88
N SER A 179 5.51 16.99 14.25
CA SER A 179 5.17 16.72 15.66
C SER A 179 6.21 15.86 16.38
N SER A 180 6.93 14.99 15.66
CA SER A 180 8.01 14.17 16.23
C SER A 180 9.33 14.94 16.41
N GLY A 181 9.44 16.16 15.86
CA GLY A 181 10.69 16.92 15.81
C GLY A 181 11.77 16.26 14.94
N TYR A 182 11.37 15.40 13.99
CA TYR A 182 12.30 14.73 13.09
C TYR A 182 12.95 15.75 12.16
N LYS A 183 14.27 15.92 12.30
CA LYS A 183 15.09 16.65 11.33
C LYS A 183 15.74 15.65 10.39
N SER A 184 15.60 15.87 9.09
CA SER A 184 16.32 15.08 8.10
C SER A 184 17.82 15.21 8.39
N HIS A 185 18.57 14.11 8.34
CA HIS A 185 20.02 14.16 8.56
C HIS A 185 20.77 14.80 7.37
N CYS A 186 20.04 15.19 6.32
CA CYS A 186 20.56 15.75 5.09
C CYS A 186 20.59 17.30 5.12
N ASP A 187 20.05 17.95 6.16
CA ASP A 187 20.04 19.41 6.33
C ASP A 187 21.26 19.96 7.09
N HIS A 188 22.46 19.54 6.70
CA HIS A 188 23.68 20.21 7.12
C HIS A 188 24.47 20.67 5.90
N HIS A 189 24.13 21.87 5.40
CA HIS A 189 25.11 22.76 4.81
C HIS A 189 26.11 23.16 5.91
N HIS A 190 27.09 22.31 6.19
CA HIS A 190 28.29 22.74 6.89
C HIS A 190 29.19 23.47 5.88
N GLU A 191 29.13 24.80 5.90
CA GLU A 191 30.27 25.61 5.46
C GLU A 191 31.45 25.31 6.39
N GLY A 192 32.37 24.48 5.90
CA GLY A 192 33.68 24.28 6.50
C GLY A 192 33.82 23.00 7.32
N ASP A 193 34.09 21.87 6.65
CA ASP A 193 35.26 21.05 7.00
C ASP A 193 35.59 20.07 5.84
N GLU A 194 36.76 20.25 5.24
CA GLU A 194 37.32 19.32 4.25
C GLU A 194 37.90 18.11 4.99
N ARG A 195 37.07 17.09 5.26
CA ARG A 195 37.43 15.64 5.28
C ARG A 195 36.38 14.77 5.96
N GLN A 196 35.20 14.63 5.35
CA GLN A 196 34.52 13.37 5.04
C GLN A 196 33.21 13.77 4.37
N ALA A 197 33.13 13.66 3.05
CA ALA A 197 31.91 13.99 2.35
C ALA A 197 30.82 12.96 2.74
N ASP A 198 29.91 13.34 3.63
CA ASP A 198 28.59 12.74 3.71
C ASP A 198 27.88 13.05 2.39
N VAL A 199 28.13 12.18 1.40
CA VAL A 199 27.48 12.26 0.09
C VAL A 199 25.99 11.98 0.30
N CYS A 200 25.19 13.04 0.29
CA CYS A 200 23.74 12.92 0.07
C CYS A 200 23.55 12.41 -1.35
N VAL A 201 23.41 11.09 -1.50
CA VAL A 201 23.08 10.45 -2.78
C VAL A 201 21.60 10.69 -3.05
N ILE A 202 21.29 11.75 -3.81
CA ILE A 202 19.96 12.13 -4.35
C ILE A 202 19.52 11.16 -5.46
N SER A 203 19.89 9.88 -5.35
CA SER A 203 19.61 8.84 -6.34
C SER A 203 19.54 7.49 -5.66
N ARG A 204 18.64 7.37 -4.68
CA ARG A 204 18.11 6.08 -4.24
C ARG A 204 16.63 6.00 -4.60
N ARG A 205 16.31 6.24 -5.88
CA ARG A 205 14.98 5.94 -6.43
C ARG A 205 14.57 4.48 -6.15
N TYR A 206 15.57 3.62 -5.91
CA TYR A 206 15.42 2.26 -5.42
C TYR A 206 16.23 2.10 -4.13
N ASP A 207 15.65 1.38 -3.17
CA ASP A 207 16.39 0.87 -2.01
C ASP A 207 17.57 0.01 -2.48
N ASP A 208 18.64 -0.02 -1.70
CA ASP A 208 19.72 -1.00 -1.91
C ASP A 208 19.09 -2.41 -1.87
N LEU A 209 19.47 -3.31 -2.78
CA LEU A 209 18.99 -4.69 -2.89
C LEU A 209 19.42 -5.57 -1.70
N SER A 210 19.76 -4.95 -0.57
CA SER A 210 19.96 -5.63 0.70
C SER A 210 18.62 -6.17 1.20
N PHE A 211 18.58 -7.47 1.48
CA PHE A 211 17.43 -8.11 2.10
C PHE A 211 17.02 -7.34 3.36
N HIS A 212 15.80 -6.84 3.36
CA HIS A 212 15.18 -6.25 4.53
C HIS A 212 14.03 -7.15 4.95
N PRO A 213 14.07 -7.75 6.15
CA PRO A 213 12.89 -8.41 6.67
C PRO A 213 11.79 -7.35 6.80
N ASP A 214 10.72 -7.55 6.06
CA ASP A 214 9.48 -6.83 6.29
C ASP A 214 8.64 -7.58 7.32
N ASP A 215 7.65 -6.88 7.90
CA ASP A 215 6.76 -7.47 8.89
C ASP A 215 5.59 -8.22 8.22
N LEU A 216 5.66 -8.47 6.91
CA LEU A 216 4.63 -9.09 6.09
C LEU A 216 4.84 -10.60 6.04
N HIS A 217 3.85 -11.35 6.52
CA HIS A 217 3.86 -12.81 6.47
C HIS A 217 3.30 -13.29 5.13
N TYR A 218 4.11 -13.30 4.08
CA TYR A 218 3.70 -13.78 2.74
C TYR A 218 3.27 -15.25 2.73
N SER A 219 3.75 -16.05 3.68
CA SER A 219 3.43 -17.48 3.79
C SER A 219 2.15 -17.80 4.58
N GLY A 220 1.45 -16.79 5.11
CA GLY A 220 0.31 -17.00 6.03
C GLY A 220 -0.92 -16.17 5.73
N ALA A 221 -0.93 -15.44 4.62
CA ALA A 221 -2.04 -14.60 4.20
C ALA A 221 -2.58 -15.06 2.84
N SER A 222 -2.95 -16.34 2.74
CA SER A 222 -3.89 -16.73 1.69
C SER A 222 -5.21 -16.01 1.98
N THR A 223 -5.72 -15.26 1.00
CA THR A 223 -7.00 -14.55 1.12
C THR A 223 -8.19 -15.50 1.30
N CYS A 224 -7.99 -16.79 1.04
CA CYS A 224 -8.97 -17.87 1.18
C CYS A 224 -8.29 -19.13 1.72
N ASP A 225 -9.05 -20.04 2.33
CA ASP A 225 -8.57 -21.36 2.74
C ASP A 225 -8.14 -22.18 1.52
N ASP A 226 -6.84 -22.28 1.33
CA ASP A 226 -6.18 -22.94 0.19
C ASP A 226 -5.73 -24.36 0.51
N THR A 227 -5.96 -24.83 1.76
CA THR A 227 -5.52 -26.15 2.23
C THR A 227 -6.06 -27.31 1.40
N VAL A 228 -7.23 -27.13 0.79
CA VAL A 228 -7.88 -28.16 -0.05
C VAL A 228 -7.44 -28.08 -1.51
N SER A 229 -7.04 -26.90 -2.01
CA SER A 229 -6.74 -26.70 -3.44
C SER A 229 -5.25 -26.78 -3.77
N LEU A 230 -4.38 -26.61 -2.77
CA LEU A 230 -2.93 -26.69 -2.91
C LEU A 230 -2.31 -27.82 -2.07
N SER A 231 -3.10 -28.84 -1.67
CA SER A 231 -2.52 -30.04 -1.07
C SER A 231 -1.87 -30.91 -2.15
N PHE A 232 -0.54 -31.04 -2.08
CA PHE A 232 0.25 -31.92 -2.95
C PHE A 232 0.36 -33.32 -2.33
N ASP A 233 -0.78 -33.88 -1.93
CA ASP A 233 -0.84 -35.21 -1.34
C ASP A 233 -0.36 -36.26 -2.36
N GLY A 234 0.51 -37.18 -1.93
CA GLY A 234 1.06 -38.22 -2.80
C GLY A 234 2.23 -37.77 -3.69
N PHE A 235 2.66 -36.50 -3.60
CA PHE A 235 3.90 -36.05 -4.23
C PHE A 235 5.13 -36.44 -3.40
N ILE A 236 6.19 -36.81 -4.10
CA ILE A 236 7.51 -37.10 -3.54
C ILE A 236 8.54 -36.14 -4.12
N ASP A 237 9.42 -35.63 -3.26
CA ASP A 237 10.48 -34.71 -3.68
C ASP A 237 11.58 -35.46 -4.44
N LEU A 238 11.87 -35.00 -5.65
CA LEU A 238 12.89 -35.58 -6.53
C LEU A 238 14.23 -34.89 -6.37
N GLU A 239 14.24 -33.55 -6.50
CA GLU A 239 15.46 -32.76 -6.43
C GLU A 239 15.17 -31.41 -5.76
N THR A 240 16.02 -31.05 -4.81
CA THR A 240 16.04 -29.70 -4.22
C THR A 240 17.34 -29.01 -4.60
N VAL A 241 17.23 -27.78 -5.09
CA VAL A 241 18.36 -26.98 -5.54
C VAL A 241 18.28 -25.61 -4.89
N GLU A 242 19.26 -25.30 -4.06
CA GLU A 242 19.40 -23.98 -3.46
C GLU A 242 20.40 -23.14 -4.24
N SER A 243 20.11 -21.84 -4.39
CA SER A 243 20.94 -20.89 -5.11
C SER A 243 21.02 -19.56 -4.35
N HIS A 244 21.84 -18.63 -4.84
CA HIS A 244 21.91 -17.26 -4.31
C HIS A 244 20.60 -16.47 -4.49
N TYR A 245 19.70 -16.91 -5.37
CA TYR A 245 18.45 -16.21 -5.65
C TYR A 245 17.27 -16.85 -4.90
N GLN A 246 17.16 -18.18 -4.95
CA GLN A 246 15.99 -18.91 -4.45
C GLN A 246 16.24 -20.41 -4.26
N LEU A 247 15.35 -21.03 -3.50
CA LEU A 247 15.19 -22.47 -3.36
C LEU A 247 14.27 -22.99 -4.47
N MET A 248 14.67 -24.09 -5.10
CA MET A 248 13.91 -24.79 -6.12
C MET A 248 13.65 -26.22 -5.69
N LEU A 249 12.44 -26.70 -5.93
CA LEU A 249 12.04 -28.07 -5.63
C LEU A 249 11.31 -28.66 -6.83
N TYR A 250 11.71 -29.86 -7.24
CA TYR A 250 11.03 -30.69 -8.21
C TYR A 250 10.41 -31.87 -7.47
N SER A 251 9.11 -32.08 -7.64
CA SER A 251 8.37 -33.17 -6.99
C SER A 251 7.49 -33.88 -8.00
N GLU A 252 7.31 -35.19 -7.83
CA GLU A 252 6.52 -36.04 -8.73
C GLU A 252 5.44 -36.75 -7.93
N HIS A 253 4.24 -36.87 -8.49
CA HIS A 253 3.18 -37.63 -7.87
C HIS A 253 3.42 -39.14 -7.99
N ALA A 254 3.50 -39.84 -6.87
CA ALA A 254 3.94 -41.24 -6.77
C ALA A 254 3.09 -42.23 -7.59
N HIS A 255 1.85 -41.89 -7.94
CA HIS A 255 0.95 -42.76 -8.71
C HIS A 255 0.71 -42.32 -10.14
N THR A 256 0.67 -41.02 -10.41
CA THR A 256 0.34 -40.50 -11.75
C THR A 256 1.57 -40.12 -12.55
N GLY A 257 2.72 -39.94 -11.88
CA GLY A 257 3.95 -39.42 -12.49
C GLY A 257 3.88 -37.94 -12.83
N ASP A 258 2.85 -37.21 -12.37
CA ASP A 258 2.72 -35.78 -12.64
C ASP A 258 3.86 -35.02 -11.94
N LEU A 259 4.65 -34.30 -12.71
CA LEU A 259 5.81 -33.57 -12.23
C LEU A 259 5.46 -32.11 -12.00
N CYS A 260 5.82 -31.60 -10.83
CA CYS A 260 5.62 -30.22 -10.40
C CYS A 260 6.93 -29.54 -10.00
N PHE A 261 6.99 -28.25 -10.24
CA PHE A 261 8.12 -27.39 -9.91
C PHE A 261 7.71 -26.25 -8.99
N PHE A 262 8.51 -26.03 -7.96
CA PHE A 262 8.28 -25.04 -6.92
C PHE A 262 9.50 -24.14 -6.78
N ILE A 263 9.26 -22.86 -6.49
CA ILE A 263 10.27 -21.87 -6.12
C ILE A 263 9.89 -21.30 -4.76
N ASN A 264 10.79 -21.41 -3.77
CA ASN A 264 10.57 -20.96 -2.40
C ASN A 264 9.25 -21.48 -1.79
N GLY A 265 8.88 -22.72 -2.12
CA GLY A 265 7.62 -23.34 -1.69
C GLY A 265 6.37 -22.91 -2.46
N ILE A 266 6.50 -22.01 -3.44
CA ILE A 266 5.40 -21.58 -4.31
C ILE A 266 5.41 -22.44 -5.57
N LEU A 267 4.30 -23.10 -5.84
CA LEU A 267 4.05 -23.84 -7.07
C LEU A 267 4.18 -22.91 -8.28
N GLN A 268 5.04 -23.29 -9.22
CA GLN A 268 5.22 -22.56 -10.48
C GLN A 268 4.44 -23.23 -11.60
N ILE A 269 4.57 -24.56 -11.72
CA ILE A 269 3.99 -25.32 -12.83
C ILE A 269 3.92 -26.81 -12.46
N CYS A 270 2.94 -27.53 -13.01
CA CYS A 270 2.99 -28.99 -13.17
C CYS A 270 2.76 -29.38 -14.63
N GLU A 271 3.19 -30.58 -14.99
CA GLU A 271 3.04 -31.13 -16.34
C GLU A 271 1.56 -31.21 -16.76
N SER A 272 0.67 -31.62 -15.85
CA SER A 272 -0.75 -31.87 -16.12
C SER A 272 -1.58 -30.64 -16.55
N TYR A 273 -1.21 -29.41 -16.16
CA TYR A 273 -1.98 -28.20 -16.50
C TYR A 273 -1.14 -27.07 -17.10
N ARG A 274 0.10 -27.38 -17.49
CA ARG A 274 1.07 -26.51 -18.19
C ARG A 274 0.50 -25.53 -19.24
N PRO A 275 -0.38 -25.92 -20.20
CA PRO A 275 -0.75 -25.01 -21.30
C PRO A 275 -1.55 -23.78 -20.86
N HIS A 276 -2.38 -23.88 -19.82
CA HIS A 276 -3.38 -22.86 -19.49
C HIS A 276 -2.78 -21.46 -19.23
N TYR A 277 -1.68 -21.39 -18.48
CA TYR A 277 -1.01 -20.12 -18.19
C TYR A 277 -0.26 -19.59 -19.43
N HIS A 278 0.53 -20.44 -20.09
CA HIS A 278 1.42 -20.02 -21.18
C HIS A 278 0.67 -19.66 -22.45
N GLU A 279 -0.31 -20.47 -22.86
CA GLU A 279 -1.14 -20.19 -24.03
C GLU A 279 -1.91 -18.89 -23.86
N MET A 280 -2.50 -18.68 -22.68
CA MET A 280 -3.21 -17.43 -22.39
C MET A 280 -2.25 -16.24 -22.45
N VAL A 281 -1.11 -16.28 -21.76
CA VAL A 281 -0.15 -15.15 -21.76
C VAL A 281 0.34 -14.83 -23.17
N VAL A 282 0.68 -15.83 -23.98
CA VAL A 282 1.25 -15.62 -25.31
C VAL A 282 0.17 -15.34 -26.36
N HIS A 283 -0.82 -16.21 -26.51
CA HIS A 283 -1.78 -16.13 -27.61
C HIS A 283 -2.83 -15.03 -27.42
N TYR A 284 -3.21 -14.72 -26.18
CA TYR A 284 -4.10 -13.59 -25.91
C TYR A 284 -3.41 -12.27 -26.27
N THR A 285 -2.15 -12.09 -25.85
CA THR A 285 -1.34 -10.91 -26.19
C THR A 285 -1.16 -10.79 -27.71
N ALA A 286 -0.84 -11.90 -28.38
CA ALA A 286 -0.64 -11.90 -29.83
C ALA A 286 -1.89 -11.55 -30.63
N ARG A 287 -3.10 -11.74 -30.08
CA ARG A 287 -4.37 -11.42 -30.75
C ARG A 287 -4.51 -9.93 -31.11
N PHE A 288 -3.81 -9.05 -30.39
CA PHE A 288 -3.83 -7.61 -30.63
C PHE A 288 -2.81 -7.16 -31.68
N LEU A 289 -2.01 -8.08 -32.21
CA LEU A 289 -0.97 -7.80 -33.18
C LEU A 289 -1.30 -8.46 -34.53
N PRO A 290 -1.07 -7.77 -35.66
CA PRO A 290 -1.32 -8.35 -36.97
C PRO A 290 -0.32 -9.48 -37.31
N GLU A 291 0.93 -9.36 -36.85
CA GLU A 291 1.99 -10.36 -37.03
C GLU A 291 2.94 -10.34 -35.83
N ILE A 292 3.48 -11.51 -35.47
CA ILE A 292 4.46 -11.65 -34.38
C ILE A 292 5.84 -11.84 -34.99
N LYS A 293 6.69 -10.80 -34.96
CA LYS A 293 8.05 -10.83 -35.55
C LYS A 293 9.16 -10.84 -34.52
N ARG A 294 9.03 -10.03 -33.47
CA ARG A 294 10.07 -9.86 -32.46
C ARG A 294 9.44 -9.92 -31.09
N VAL A 295 9.94 -10.80 -30.22
CA VAL A 295 9.39 -11.00 -28.89
C VAL A 295 10.47 -10.85 -27.84
N LEU A 296 10.16 -10.09 -26.80
CA LEU A 296 10.96 -9.98 -25.58
C LEU A 296 10.06 -10.42 -24.42
N TRP A 297 10.56 -11.28 -23.55
CA TRP A 297 9.88 -11.62 -22.29
C TRP A 297 10.85 -11.61 -21.12
N VAL A 298 10.31 -11.42 -19.93
CA VAL A 298 11.06 -11.33 -18.67
C VAL A 298 10.54 -12.42 -17.73
N GLY A 299 11.46 -13.18 -17.12
CA GLY A 299 11.14 -14.39 -16.36
C GLY A 299 10.80 -15.58 -17.25
N GLY A 300 9.95 -16.48 -16.76
CA GLY A 300 9.52 -17.67 -17.50
C GLY A 300 10.68 -18.63 -17.80
N GLY A 301 11.60 -18.82 -16.85
CA GLY A 301 12.78 -19.69 -17.01
C GLY A 301 12.44 -21.16 -17.27
N ASP A 302 11.21 -21.61 -16.99
CA ASP A 302 10.67 -22.92 -17.39
C ASP A 302 10.65 -23.14 -18.92
N SER A 303 10.78 -22.07 -19.70
CA SER A 303 10.83 -22.06 -21.18
C SER A 303 9.53 -22.36 -21.90
N MET A 304 8.40 -22.45 -21.18
CA MET A 304 7.10 -22.72 -21.79
C MET A 304 6.55 -21.50 -22.52
N LEU A 305 6.86 -20.27 -22.04
CA LEU A 305 6.59 -19.07 -22.84
C LEU A 305 7.33 -19.12 -24.18
N LEU A 306 8.60 -19.52 -24.20
CA LEU A 306 9.37 -19.65 -25.44
C LEU A 306 8.75 -20.71 -26.35
N HIS A 307 8.33 -21.86 -25.81
CA HIS A 307 7.65 -22.90 -26.57
C HIS A 307 6.40 -22.35 -27.30
N GLU A 308 5.56 -21.59 -26.61
CA GLU A 308 4.36 -20.97 -27.22
C GLU A 308 4.72 -19.87 -28.23
N ILE A 309 5.74 -19.05 -27.96
CA ILE A 309 6.22 -18.00 -28.86
C ILE A 309 6.73 -18.59 -30.18
N LEU A 310 7.42 -19.74 -30.14
CA LEU A 310 7.96 -20.39 -31.33
C LEU A 310 6.88 -20.96 -32.28
N LYS A 311 5.60 -21.03 -31.85
CA LYS A 311 4.49 -21.46 -32.71
C LYS A 311 4.13 -20.44 -33.79
N TYR A 312 4.61 -19.19 -33.71
CA TYR A 312 4.33 -18.15 -34.71
C TYR A 312 5.30 -18.21 -35.90
N PRO A 313 4.82 -18.51 -37.12
CA PRO A 313 5.70 -18.67 -38.29
C PRO A 313 6.32 -17.36 -38.78
N THR A 314 5.76 -16.21 -38.38
CA THR A 314 6.28 -14.88 -38.70
C THR A 314 7.41 -14.45 -37.77
N LEU A 315 7.73 -15.24 -36.74
CA LEU A 315 8.72 -14.89 -35.73
C LEU A 315 10.13 -14.88 -36.35
N GLU A 316 10.80 -13.75 -36.21
CA GLU A 316 12.16 -13.52 -36.71
C GLU A 316 13.19 -13.52 -35.57
N PHE A 317 12.78 -13.08 -34.37
CA PHE A 317 13.70 -12.92 -33.23
C PHE A 317 12.99 -13.02 -31.87
N ALA A 318 13.61 -13.70 -30.91
CA ALA A 318 13.05 -13.89 -29.58
C ALA A 318 14.15 -13.74 -28.51
N VAL A 319 13.90 -12.95 -27.46
CA VAL A 319 14.82 -12.72 -26.35
C VAL A 319 14.11 -12.99 -25.02
N GLY A 320 14.64 -13.92 -24.24
CA GLY A 320 14.21 -14.18 -22.87
C GLY A 320 15.20 -13.60 -21.87
N LEU A 321 14.70 -12.83 -20.91
CA LEU A 321 15.48 -12.27 -19.81
C LEU A 321 15.14 -13.03 -18.51
N GLU A 322 15.96 -14.01 -18.17
CA GLU A 322 15.87 -14.77 -16.92
C GLU A 322 17.04 -14.39 -16.01
N ILE A 323 16.73 -13.92 -14.79
CA ILE A 323 17.74 -13.48 -13.83
C ILE A 323 18.50 -14.67 -13.24
N HIS A 324 17.83 -15.81 -13.13
CA HIS A 324 18.36 -16.98 -12.45
C HIS A 324 18.72 -18.12 -13.42
N GLN A 325 20.00 -18.18 -13.78
CA GLN A 325 20.54 -19.16 -14.72
C GLN A 325 20.29 -20.63 -14.34
N VAL A 326 20.06 -20.95 -13.07
CA VAL A 326 19.80 -22.33 -12.63
C VAL A 326 18.37 -22.78 -12.92
N VAL A 327 17.41 -21.85 -13.00
CA VAL A 327 16.02 -22.10 -13.46
C VAL A 327 15.98 -22.26 -14.97
N SER A 328 16.99 -21.73 -15.66
CA SER A 328 17.03 -21.59 -17.12
C SER A 328 16.79 -22.92 -17.87
N PRO A 329 16.45 -22.83 -19.19
CA PRO A 329 15.95 -23.92 -20.00
C PRO A 329 16.72 -25.23 -19.85
N TRP A 330 18.05 -25.16 -19.71
CA TRP A 330 18.92 -26.34 -19.69
C TRP A 330 18.66 -27.29 -18.52
N ARG A 331 18.16 -26.79 -17.38
CA ARG A 331 17.79 -27.62 -16.22
C ARG A 331 16.30 -27.95 -16.24
N SER A 332 15.43 -27.02 -16.64
CA SER A 332 14.00 -27.30 -16.77
C SER A 332 13.74 -28.41 -17.78
N ILE A 333 14.46 -28.45 -18.90
CA ILE A 333 14.41 -29.53 -19.91
C ILE A 333 14.65 -30.91 -19.28
N ARG A 334 15.50 -31.07 -18.27
CA ARG A 334 15.74 -32.39 -17.65
C ARG A 334 14.47 -32.96 -17.00
N TRP A 335 13.63 -32.11 -16.45
CA TRP A 335 12.50 -32.51 -15.63
C TRP A 335 11.17 -32.22 -16.34
N MET A 336 11.00 -31.00 -16.85
CA MET A 336 9.82 -30.49 -17.54
C MET A 336 10.16 -30.23 -19.01
N GLN A 337 10.18 -31.29 -19.82
CA GLN A 337 10.36 -31.16 -21.26
C GLN A 337 9.19 -30.38 -21.89
N PRO A 338 9.45 -29.45 -22.81
CA PRO A 338 8.41 -28.99 -23.72
C PRO A 338 7.98 -30.19 -24.58
N HIS A 339 6.78 -30.71 -24.33
CA HIS A 339 6.15 -31.66 -25.25
C HIS A 339 5.76 -30.87 -26.51
N PHE A 340 6.56 -31.02 -27.56
CA PHE A 340 6.16 -30.63 -28.89
C PHE A 340 5.22 -31.71 -29.40
N ASP A 341 3.92 -31.56 -29.13
CA ASP A 341 2.91 -32.40 -29.76
C ASP A 341 3.05 -32.24 -31.28
N ASN A 342 3.36 -33.34 -31.98
CA ASN A 342 3.43 -33.40 -33.44
C ASN A 342 2.04 -33.43 -34.08
#